data_AF-A0A0R1UMA6-F1
#
_entry.id   AF-A0A0R1UMA6-F1
#
_cell.length_a   1.000
_cell.length_b   1.000
_cell.length_c   1.000
_cell.angle_alpha   90.00
_cell.angle_beta   90.00
_cell.angle_gamma   90.00
#
_symmetry.space_group_name_H-M   'P 1'
#
loop_
_entity.id
_entity.type
_entity.pdbx_description
1 polymer ?
#
loop_
_entity_poly.entity_id
_entity_poly.type
_entity_poly.pdbx_seq_one_letter_code
_entity_poly.pdbx_strand_id
1 'polypeptide(L)'
;MFDYKSRLKLAPVSSDLTSLEKVLKVDVVKNLKLGIAFINKDNLYDCIIINYYKFLQGHKIELGNLLSWFCNVYLPSEFDVSDIRANELDGNKTIGKIRFLLPEIESVVHQYLMYVKYGEVNRDLFEMETGSFKFNDIPSKVNDKYAYASSDDIKNELYCLFSDQSGLSYISRFKEQYDTLFKLILTEKVNISEFLPYQLNRINWLMDRRTIIKDEQGWLSFNKNRVNLLADYYSNDVICIHYLNNQLKSELDKMVLNGDFKIESTLFSKPECNYINYYLNKTTYSNSLDLRNKYVHGKNTSTLEEQNRDYIKILKIMLLVIVKINEEFILSSDIHENYLVLD
;
A
#
# COMPACT_ATOMS: atom_id res chain seq x y z
N MET A 1 7.01 -0.41 9.72
CA MET A 1 5.65 -0.70 9.19
C MET A 1 5.50 -0.10 7.80
N PHE A 2 6.01 1.11 7.58
CA PHE A 2 6.02 1.79 6.29
C PHE A 2 7.36 1.66 5.59
N ASP A 3 7.39 1.87 4.27
CA ASP A 3 8.62 2.11 3.52
C ASP A 3 8.97 3.60 3.43
N TYR A 4 10.05 3.94 2.73
CA TYR A 4 10.49 5.34 2.58
C TYR A 4 9.58 6.17 1.66
N LYS A 5 8.64 5.52 0.94
CA LYS A 5 7.63 6.16 0.10
C LYS A 5 6.26 6.21 0.81
N SER A 6 6.26 6.07 2.15
CA SER A 6 5.05 6.10 2.99
C SER A 6 3.99 5.05 2.63
N ARG A 7 4.39 3.94 1.99
CA ARG A 7 3.50 2.80 1.71
C ARG A 7 3.49 1.83 2.87
N LEU A 8 2.32 1.26 3.15
CA LEU A 8 2.19 0.18 4.13
C LEU A 8 2.81 -1.13 3.62
N LYS A 9 3.94 -1.56 4.22
CA LYS A 9 4.58 -2.87 3.90
C LYS A 9 3.75 -4.09 4.32
N LEU A 10 2.75 -3.87 5.16
CA LEU A 10 1.79 -4.87 5.62
C LEU A 10 0.65 -5.10 4.63
N ALA A 11 0.45 -4.21 3.66
CA ALA A 11 -0.67 -4.35 2.75
C ALA A 11 -0.53 -5.66 1.94
N PRO A 12 -1.63 -6.39 1.70
CA PRO A 12 -1.59 -7.59 0.88
C PRO A 12 -1.32 -7.21 -0.57
N VAL A 13 -0.27 -7.80 -1.14
CA VAL A 13 0.17 -7.57 -2.52
C VAL A 13 0.20 -8.87 -3.32
N SER A 14 0.03 -8.78 -4.63
CA SER A 14 -0.11 -9.91 -5.54
C SER A 14 1.17 -10.75 -5.65
N SER A 15 2.33 -10.16 -5.37
CA SER A 15 3.63 -10.84 -5.31
C SER A 15 3.82 -11.70 -4.06
N ASP A 16 3.04 -11.48 -2.99
CA ASP A 16 3.13 -12.28 -1.75
C ASP A 16 2.47 -13.66 -1.90
N LEU A 17 1.78 -13.90 -3.02
CA LEU A 17 1.16 -15.18 -3.35
C LEU A 17 2.08 -16.00 -4.24
N THR A 18 2.47 -17.17 -3.74
CA THR A 18 3.18 -18.17 -4.56
C THR A 18 2.28 -18.72 -5.67
N SER A 19 2.91 -19.25 -6.73
CA SER A 19 2.19 -19.87 -7.86
C SER A 19 1.26 -21.00 -7.40
N LEU A 20 1.68 -21.82 -6.42
CA LEU A 20 0.83 -22.85 -5.82
C LEU A 20 -0.35 -22.28 -5.04
N GLU A 21 -0.15 -21.23 -4.25
CA GLU A 21 -1.24 -20.59 -3.51
C GLU A 21 -2.27 -19.93 -4.41
N LYS A 22 -1.85 -19.43 -5.58
CA LYS A 22 -2.76 -18.89 -6.60
C LYS A 22 -3.69 -19.96 -7.19
N VAL A 23 -3.23 -21.21 -7.26
CA VAL A 23 -3.97 -22.35 -7.84
C VAL A 23 -4.80 -23.10 -6.80
N LEU A 24 -4.26 -23.32 -5.60
CA LEU A 24 -4.87 -24.18 -4.57
C LEU A 24 -5.95 -23.49 -3.73
N LYS A 25 -5.93 -22.15 -3.64
CA LYS A 25 -6.96 -21.43 -2.89
C LYS A 25 -8.26 -21.43 -3.68
N VAL A 26 -9.20 -22.28 -3.25
CA VAL A 26 -10.59 -22.31 -3.72
C VAL A 26 -11.12 -20.88 -3.76
N ASP A 27 -11.50 -20.40 -4.94
CA ASP A 27 -12.09 -19.09 -5.17
C ASP A 27 -13.51 -19.07 -4.56
N VAL A 28 -13.60 -18.99 -3.23
CA VAL A 28 -14.83 -18.64 -2.55
C VAL A 28 -15.12 -17.17 -2.89
N VAL A 29 -16.30 -16.91 -3.44
CA VAL A 29 -16.74 -15.58 -3.90
C VAL A 29 -16.41 -14.50 -2.86
N LYS A 30 -15.62 -13.50 -3.26
CA LYS A 30 -15.18 -12.34 -2.46
C LYS A 30 -14.19 -12.61 -1.31
N ASN A 31 -13.39 -13.67 -1.35
CA ASN A 31 -12.25 -13.78 -0.40
C ASN A 31 -11.07 -12.89 -0.82
N LEU A 32 -10.49 -12.17 0.15
CA LEU A 32 -9.18 -11.55 -0.04
C LEU A 32 -8.11 -12.65 -0.04
N LYS A 33 -7.29 -12.70 -1.09
CA LYS A 33 -6.22 -13.68 -1.25
C LYS A 33 -5.02 -13.28 -0.38
N LEU A 34 -4.88 -13.93 0.78
CA LEU A 34 -3.77 -13.69 1.72
C LEU A 34 -2.75 -14.82 1.64
N GLY A 35 -1.51 -14.52 1.24
CA GLY A 35 -0.41 -15.48 1.18
C GLY A 35 0.20 -15.80 2.54
N ILE A 36 0.97 -16.88 2.65
CA ILE A 36 1.78 -17.18 3.84
C ILE A 36 2.75 -16.03 4.16
N ALA A 37 3.31 -15.39 3.12
CA ALA A 37 4.18 -14.23 3.27
C ALA A 37 3.47 -13.07 4.00
N PHE A 38 2.21 -12.77 3.64
CA PHE A 38 1.40 -11.77 4.34
C PHE A 38 1.18 -12.14 5.81
N ILE A 39 0.80 -13.40 6.09
CA ILE A 39 0.54 -13.86 7.47
C ILE A 39 1.78 -13.71 8.35
N ASN A 40 2.95 -14.08 7.83
CA ASN A 40 4.21 -13.95 8.55
C ASN A 40 4.58 -12.48 8.80
N LYS A 41 4.38 -11.60 7.81
CA LYS A 41 4.56 -10.15 7.98
C LYS A 41 3.61 -9.61 9.06
N ASP A 42 2.32 -9.96 9.01
CA ASP A 42 1.33 -9.45 9.97
C ASP A 42 1.64 -9.88 11.40
N ASN A 43 2.00 -11.15 11.61
CA ASN A 43 2.43 -11.67 12.91
C ASN A 43 3.69 -10.98 13.45
N LEU A 44 4.68 -10.72 12.58
CA LEU A 44 5.89 -10.01 12.97
C LEU A 44 5.56 -8.60 13.47
N TYR A 45 4.71 -7.87 12.75
CA TYR A 45 4.33 -6.53 13.15
C TYR A 45 3.40 -6.49 14.36
N ASP A 46 2.55 -7.51 14.56
CA ASP A 46 1.83 -7.68 15.82
C ASP A 46 2.80 -7.76 17.00
N CYS A 47 3.85 -8.59 16.90
CA CYS A 47 4.89 -8.67 17.92
C CYS A 47 5.58 -7.32 18.16
N ILE A 48 5.94 -6.59 17.10
CA ILE A 48 6.59 -5.28 17.22
C ILE A 48 5.69 -4.29 17.96
N ILE A 49 4.43 -4.16 17.55
CA ILE A 49 3.48 -3.22 18.17
C ILE A 49 3.16 -3.63 19.61
N ILE A 50 3.03 -4.92 19.91
CA ILE A 50 2.83 -5.41 21.29
C ILE A 50 4.01 -5.00 22.18
N ASN A 51 5.25 -5.19 21.72
CA ASN A 51 6.43 -4.83 22.50
C ASN A 51 6.53 -3.32 22.69
N TYR A 52 6.30 -2.54 21.63
CA TYR A 52 6.32 -1.09 21.70
C TYR A 52 5.22 -0.54 22.63
N TYR A 53 4.00 -1.07 22.52
CA TYR A 53 2.89 -0.72 23.41
C TYR A 53 3.23 -1.01 24.88
N LYS A 54 3.78 -2.19 25.19
CA LYS A 54 4.22 -2.53 26.55
C LYS A 54 5.34 -1.60 27.05
N PHE A 55 6.29 -1.26 26.19
CA PHE A 55 7.36 -0.31 26.51
C PHE A 55 6.81 1.07 26.89
N LEU A 56 5.85 1.59 26.11
CA LEU A 56 5.18 2.87 26.39
C LEU A 56 4.35 2.83 27.68
N GLN A 57 3.64 1.72 27.92
CA GLN A 57 2.91 1.53 29.18
C GLN A 57 3.84 1.60 30.41
N GLY A 58 5.06 1.06 30.30
CA GLY A 58 6.08 1.18 31.35
C GLY A 58 6.46 2.64 31.67
N HIS A 59 6.31 3.54 30.70
CA HIS A 59 6.53 4.98 30.84
C HIS A 59 5.24 5.76 31.08
N LYS A 60 4.12 5.09 31.37
CA LYS A 60 2.78 5.69 31.56
C LYS A 60 2.28 6.45 30.33
N ILE A 61 2.71 6.05 29.13
CA ILE A 61 2.26 6.60 27.86
C ILE A 61 1.23 5.65 27.24
N GLU A 62 0.05 6.15 26.92
CA GLU A 62 -1.00 5.39 26.24
C GLU A 62 -0.90 5.59 24.73
N LEU A 63 -0.52 4.54 23.99
CA LEU A 63 -0.35 4.62 22.53
C LEU A 63 -1.65 5.02 21.81
N GLY A 64 -2.82 4.68 22.35
CA GLY A 64 -4.11 5.10 21.78
C GLY A 64 -4.31 6.62 21.76
N ASN A 65 -3.64 7.36 22.65
CA ASN A 65 -3.69 8.84 22.66
C ASN A 65 -2.86 9.48 21.54
N LEU A 66 -2.08 8.69 20.78
CA LEU A 66 -1.28 9.21 19.68
C LEU A 66 -2.16 9.87 18.60
N LEU A 67 -3.38 9.36 18.36
CA LEU A 67 -4.30 9.97 17.40
C LEU A 67 -4.74 11.38 17.83
N SER A 68 -5.08 11.55 19.12
CA SER A 68 -5.43 12.85 19.71
C SER A 68 -4.25 13.82 19.67
N TRP A 69 -3.06 13.38 20.10
CA TRP A 69 -1.85 14.20 20.03
C TRP A 69 -1.53 14.63 18.59
N PHE A 70 -1.65 13.71 17.63
CA PHE A 70 -1.42 14.01 16.22
C PHE A 70 -2.37 15.12 15.72
N CYS A 71 -3.67 14.98 15.97
CA CYS A 71 -4.67 15.94 15.46
C CYS A 71 -4.63 17.29 16.21
N ASN A 72 -4.47 17.27 17.53
CA ASN A 72 -4.67 18.46 18.36
C ASN A 72 -3.37 19.23 18.65
N VAL A 73 -2.20 18.60 18.47
CA VAL A 73 -0.90 19.23 18.77
C VAL A 73 -0.05 19.30 17.52
N TYR A 74 0.21 18.16 16.88
CA TYR A 74 1.16 18.08 15.77
C TYR A 74 0.65 18.76 14.48
N LEU A 75 -0.59 18.51 14.06
CA LEU A 75 -1.15 19.18 12.87
C LEU A 75 -1.23 20.71 13.00
N PRO A 76 -1.68 21.28 14.14
CA PRO A 76 -1.62 22.73 14.35
C PRO A 76 -0.19 23.27 14.40
N SER A 77 0.74 22.59 15.07
CA SER A 77 2.09 23.12 15.25
C SER A 77 2.93 23.10 13.98
N GLU A 78 2.82 22.04 13.17
CA GLU A 78 3.65 21.85 11.97
C GLU A 78 3.01 22.39 10.70
N PHE A 79 1.68 22.38 10.59
CA PHE A 79 0.97 22.69 9.33
C PHE A 79 -0.11 23.77 9.48
N ASP A 80 -0.28 24.36 10.67
CA ASP A 80 -1.35 25.34 10.97
C ASP A 80 -2.77 24.80 10.69
N VAL A 81 -2.97 23.48 10.86
CA VAL A 81 -4.27 22.82 10.66
C VAL A 81 -4.90 22.50 12.01
N SER A 82 -5.85 23.33 12.45
CA SER A 82 -6.56 23.18 13.75
C SER A 82 -8.00 22.63 13.63
N ASP A 83 -8.44 22.41 12.40
CA ASP A 83 -9.79 21.95 12.08
C ASP A 83 -10.00 20.47 12.31
N ILE A 84 -8.97 19.64 12.11
CA ILE A 84 -9.00 18.20 12.33
C ILE A 84 -8.70 17.93 13.80
N ARG A 85 -9.64 17.32 14.52
CA ARG A 85 -9.54 17.07 15.96
C ARG A 85 -9.91 15.64 16.31
N ALA A 86 -9.30 15.12 17.35
CA ALA A 86 -9.64 13.81 17.92
C ALA A 86 -9.73 13.91 19.43
N ASN A 87 -10.60 13.10 20.03
CA ASN A 87 -10.76 13.08 21.47
C ASN A 87 -9.66 12.24 22.13
N GLU A 88 -9.25 12.60 23.34
CA GLU A 88 -8.36 11.76 24.14
C GLU A 88 -9.07 10.46 24.52
N LEU A 89 -8.31 9.36 24.54
CA LEU A 89 -8.83 8.01 24.76
C LEU A 89 -9.62 7.93 26.07
N ASP A 90 -10.92 7.68 25.95
CA ASP A 90 -11.78 7.38 27.09
C ASP A 90 -11.97 5.86 27.21
N GLY A 91 -11.36 5.26 28.24
CA GLY A 91 -11.54 3.85 28.55
C GLY A 91 -10.35 3.17 29.22
N ASN A 92 -10.56 2.62 30.41
CA ASN A 92 -9.52 1.91 31.15
C ASN A 92 -9.34 0.45 30.71
N LYS A 93 -10.41 -0.20 30.21
CA LYS A 93 -10.39 -1.60 29.75
C LYS A 93 -10.17 -1.68 28.25
N THR A 94 -9.48 -2.72 27.77
CA THR A 94 -9.20 -2.95 26.34
C THR A 94 -10.44 -2.82 25.45
N ILE A 95 -11.58 -3.40 25.86
CA ILE A 95 -12.84 -3.27 25.12
C ILE A 95 -13.33 -1.82 24.98
N GLY A 96 -13.16 -1.00 26.02
CA GLY A 96 -13.53 0.42 25.99
C GLY A 96 -12.63 1.17 25.02
N LYS A 97 -11.31 0.93 25.10
CA LYS A 97 -10.33 1.51 24.18
C LYS A 97 -10.63 1.19 22.71
N ILE A 98 -11.01 -0.06 22.41
CA ILE A 98 -11.41 -0.47 21.06
C ILE A 98 -12.66 0.29 20.60
N ARG A 99 -13.70 0.32 21.45
CA ARG A 99 -14.97 0.99 21.14
C ARG A 99 -14.82 2.50 20.99
N PHE A 100 -13.80 3.08 21.61
CA PHE A 100 -13.43 4.48 21.45
C PHE A 100 -12.63 4.72 20.17
N LEU A 101 -11.56 3.95 19.93
CA LEU A 101 -10.67 4.20 18.79
C LEU A 101 -11.33 3.99 17.43
N LEU A 102 -12.21 2.99 17.29
CA LEU A 102 -12.87 2.71 16.01
C LEU A 102 -13.62 3.93 15.44
N PRO A 103 -14.59 4.54 16.17
CA PRO A 103 -15.29 5.73 15.70
C PRO A 103 -14.37 6.95 15.58
N GLU A 104 -13.38 7.11 16.46
CA GLU A 104 -12.44 8.25 16.36
C GLU A 104 -11.57 8.19 15.11
N ILE A 105 -11.09 7.00 14.71
CA ILE A 105 -10.37 6.82 13.44
C ILE A 105 -11.27 7.21 12.26
N GLU A 106 -12.53 6.75 12.25
CA GLU A 106 -13.48 7.12 11.19
C GLU A 106 -13.75 8.63 11.17
N SER A 107 -13.93 9.23 12.34
CA SER A 107 -14.13 10.67 12.51
C SER A 107 -12.97 11.48 11.94
N VAL A 108 -11.73 11.15 12.29
CA VAL A 108 -10.53 11.86 11.79
C VAL A 108 -10.42 11.77 10.27
N VAL A 109 -10.68 10.59 9.70
CA VAL A 109 -10.64 10.39 8.25
C VAL A 109 -11.75 11.18 7.54
N HIS A 110 -12.93 11.28 8.14
CA HIS A 110 -14.03 12.09 7.60
C HIS A 110 -13.73 13.59 7.71
N GLN A 111 -13.17 14.04 8.83
CA GLN A 111 -12.69 15.42 8.99
C GLN A 111 -11.64 15.75 7.92
N TYR A 112 -10.69 14.85 7.66
CA TYR A 112 -9.73 15.02 6.57
C TYR A 112 -10.43 15.10 5.20
N LEU A 113 -11.40 14.24 4.92
CA LEU A 113 -12.19 14.28 3.67
C LEU A 113 -12.86 15.64 3.47
N MET A 114 -13.48 16.20 4.51
CA MET A 114 -14.10 17.52 4.47
C MET A 114 -13.07 18.61 4.24
N TYR A 115 -11.95 18.55 4.96
CA TYR A 115 -10.85 19.51 4.82
C TYR A 115 -10.31 19.55 3.39
N VAL A 116 -10.12 18.39 2.73
CA VAL A 116 -9.67 18.35 1.33
C VAL A 116 -10.73 18.92 0.38
N LYS A 117 -12.01 18.70 0.65
CA LYS A 117 -13.12 19.16 -0.23
C LYS A 117 -13.43 20.64 -0.11
N TYR A 118 -13.39 21.17 1.10
CA TYR A 118 -13.90 22.51 1.42
C TYR A 118 -12.81 23.48 1.89
N GLY A 119 -11.60 22.99 2.16
CA GLY A 119 -10.49 23.78 2.72
C GLY A 119 -10.56 23.94 4.24
N GLU A 120 -11.69 23.63 4.86
CA GLU A 120 -11.94 23.70 6.29
C GLU A 120 -12.88 22.55 6.74
N VAL A 121 -12.93 22.28 8.05
CA VAL A 121 -13.90 21.33 8.61
C VAL A 121 -15.06 22.10 9.23
N ASN A 122 -16.13 22.29 8.46
CA ASN A 122 -17.37 22.86 8.96
C ASN A 122 -18.08 21.88 9.93
N ARG A 123 -18.16 22.24 11.21
CA ARG A 123 -18.70 21.37 12.27
C ARG A 123 -20.21 21.12 12.13
N ASP A 124 -20.97 22.15 11.77
CA ASP A 124 -22.41 22.02 11.56
C ASP A 124 -22.69 21.03 10.42
N LEU A 125 -21.92 21.10 9.32
CA LEU A 125 -22.04 20.16 8.21
C LEU A 125 -21.57 18.75 8.60
N PHE A 126 -20.48 18.63 9.38
CA PHE A 126 -19.95 17.35 9.85
C PHE A 126 -20.98 16.59 10.70
N GLU A 127 -21.69 17.29 11.58
CA GLU A 127 -22.72 16.68 12.45
C GLU A 127 -24.00 16.31 11.68
N MET A 128 -24.31 17.02 10.58
CA MET A 128 -25.46 16.75 9.72
C MET A 128 -25.22 15.62 8.71
N GLU A 129 -23.97 15.38 8.30
CA GLU A 129 -23.61 14.30 7.38
C GLU A 129 -23.76 12.92 8.05
N THR A 130 -24.80 12.19 7.66
CA THR A 130 -25.11 10.84 8.17
C THR A 130 -24.60 9.72 7.26
N GLY A 131 -23.71 10.05 6.31
CA GLY A 131 -23.22 9.11 5.30
C GLY A 131 -21.98 8.33 5.73
N SER A 132 -21.98 7.01 5.54
CA SER A 132 -20.76 6.22 5.60
C SER A 132 -19.91 6.46 4.36
N PHE A 133 -18.67 6.89 4.51
CA PHE A 133 -17.71 6.97 3.40
C PHE A 133 -17.01 5.61 3.19
N LYS A 134 -16.50 5.40 1.97
CA LYS A 134 -15.60 4.28 1.68
C LYS A 134 -14.18 4.77 1.72
N PHE A 135 -13.28 4.01 2.35
CA PHE A 135 -11.85 4.33 2.39
C PHE A 135 -11.22 4.50 1.00
N ASN A 136 -11.78 3.82 -0.01
CA ASN A 136 -11.34 3.90 -1.41
C ASN A 136 -11.64 5.25 -2.07
N ASP A 137 -12.62 5.98 -1.58
CA ASP A 137 -13.17 7.17 -2.25
C ASP A 137 -12.65 8.47 -1.60
N ILE A 138 -11.75 8.37 -0.62
CA ILE A 138 -11.18 9.54 0.04
C ILE A 138 -10.12 10.15 -0.88
N PRO A 139 -10.29 11.39 -1.32
CA PRO A 139 -9.34 12.05 -2.21
C PRO A 139 -8.03 12.34 -1.50
N SER A 140 -6.94 12.32 -2.26
CA SER A 140 -5.67 12.91 -1.84
C SER A 140 -5.77 14.43 -1.97
N LYS A 141 -5.11 15.17 -1.06
CA LYS A 141 -4.83 16.59 -1.20
C LYS A 141 -3.84 16.85 -2.35
N VAL A 142 -3.02 15.86 -2.69
CA VAL A 142 -2.01 15.96 -3.74
C VAL A 142 -2.47 15.22 -5.01
N ASN A 143 -2.30 15.87 -6.16
CA ASN A 143 -2.60 15.26 -7.45
C ASN A 143 -1.55 14.21 -7.85
N ASP A 144 -1.95 13.30 -8.74
CA ASP A 144 -1.11 12.27 -9.32
C ASP A 144 -0.33 11.47 -8.28
N LYS A 145 -1.01 10.98 -7.24
CA LYS A 145 -0.33 10.32 -6.11
C LYS A 145 0.13 8.90 -6.45
N TYR A 146 -0.76 8.11 -7.07
CA TYR A 146 -0.53 6.69 -7.32
C TYR A 146 -0.67 6.32 -8.79
N ALA A 147 0.16 5.40 -9.26
CA ALA A 147 -0.02 4.73 -10.55
C ALA A 147 -0.33 3.24 -10.37
N TYR A 148 -1.29 2.76 -11.16
CA TYR A 148 -1.75 1.37 -11.20
C TYR A 148 -1.70 0.82 -12.62
N ALA A 149 -1.36 -0.47 -12.77
CA ALA A 149 -1.44 -1.12 -14.08
C ALA A 149 -2.88 -1.08 -14.62
N SER A 150 -3.04 -0.65 -15.86
CA SER A 150 -4.32 -0.60 -16.58
C SER A 150 -4.40 -1.57 -17.75
N SER A 151 -3.29 -2.20 -18.14
CA SER A 151 -3.22 -3.15 -19.24
C SER A 151 -2.84 -4.56 -18.78
N ASP A 152 -3.38 -5.58 -19.44
CA ASP A 152 -2.94 -6.97 -19.30
C ASP A 152 -1.50 -7.18 -19.80
N ASP A 153 -1.01 -6.29 -20.67
CA ASP A 153 0.39 -6.30 -21.09
C ASP A 153 1.33 -6.10 -19.90
N ILE A 154 1.01 -5.20 -18.98
CA ILE A 154 1.84 -5.03 -17.78
C ILE A 154 1.83 -6.31 -16.96
N LYS A 155 0.68 -6.97 -16.78
CA LYS A 155 0.64 -8.27 -16.08
C LYS A 155 1.52 -9.31 -16.76
N ASN A 156 1.54 -9.34 -18.10
CA ASN A 156 2.37 -10.25 -18.86
C ASN A 156 3.87 -9.89 -18.78
N GLU A 157 4.24 -8.61 -18.77
CA GLU A 157 5.62 -8.16 -18.53
C GLU A 157 6.11 -8.60 -17.15
N LEU A 158 5.30 -8.36 -16.11
CA LEU A 158 5.63 -8.76 -14.74
C LEU A 158 5.80 -10.27 -14.64
N TYR A 159 4.91 -11.04 -15.26
CA TYR A 159 5.02 -12.49 -15.32
C TYR A 159 6.31 -12.93 -16.02
N CYS A 160 6.64 -12.37 -17.18
CA CYS A 160 7.86 -12.73 -17.91
C CYS A 160 9.15 -12.38 -17.13
N LEU A 161 9.18 -11.25 -16.43
CA LEU A 161 10.36 -10.78 -15.71
C LEU A 161 10.55 -11.46 -14.35
N PHE A 162 9.47 -11.56 -13.57
CA PHE A 162 9.54 -11.85 -12.14
C PHE A 162 8.92 -13.19 -11.74
N SER A 163 8.22 -13.89 -12.65
CA SER A 163 7.72 -15.24 -12.35
C SER A 163 8.79 -16.29 -12.61
N ASP A 164 8.95 -17.16 -11.62
CA ASP A 164 9.68 -18.43 -11.68
C ASP A 164 9.05 -19.44 -12.65
N GLN A 165 7.77 -19.28 -12.95
CA GLN A 165 7.03 -20.12 -13.89
C GLN A 165 7.02 -19.57 -15.33
N SER A 166 7.74 -18.47 -15.61
CA SER A 166 7.80 -17.88 -16.95
C SER A 166 8.51 -18.78 -17.96
N GLY A 167 9.35 -19.71 -17.49
CA GLY A 167 10.20 -20.54 -18.33
C GLY A 167 11.29 -19.75 -19.07
N LEU A 168 11.51 -18.47 -18.72
CA LEU A 168 12.51 -17.60 -19.36
C LEU A 168 13.84 -17.55 -18.61
N SER A 169 13.90 -18.08 -17.39
CA SER A 169 15.14 -18.17 -16.59
C SER A 169 16.05 -19.33 -17.00
N TYR A 170 15.53 -20.32 -17.74
CA TYR A 170 16.30 -21.48 -18.17
C TYR A 170 17.17 -21.16 -19.39
N ILE A 171 18.48 -21.30 -19.23
CA ILE A 171 19.48 -21.29 -20.30
C ILE A 171 20.41 -22.49 -20.10
N SER A 172 20.74 -23.21 -21.18
CA SER A 172 21.55 -24.43 -21.14
C SER A 172 22.87 -24.29 -20.38
N ARG A 173 23.53 -23.12 -20.49
CA ARG A 173 24.77 -22.77 -19.80
C ARG A 173 24.63 -22.74 -18.27
N PHE A 174 23.51 -22.23 -17.75
CA PHE A 174 23.29 -22.02 -16.32
C PHE A 174 22.28 -22.99 -15.71
N LYS A 175 21.58 -23.79 -16.53
CA LYS A 175 20.51 -24.70 -16.13
C LYS A 175 19.47 -23.96 -15.29
N GLU A 176 19.22 -24.42 -14.07
CA GLU A 176 18.21 -23.91 -13.13
C GLU A 176 18.83 -23.08 -11.99
N GLN A 177 19.98 -22.43 -12.22
CA GLN A 177 20.63 -21.59 -11.20
C GLN A 177 19.84 -20.34 -10.84
N TYR A 178 18.93 -19.89 -11.70
CA TYR A 178 18.18 -18.66 -11.55
C TYR A 178 16.68 -18.92 -11.60
N ASP A 179 15.94 -18.35 -10.65
CA ASP A 179 14.48 -18.53 -10.61
C ASP A 179 13.80 -17.69 -11.71
N THR A 180 14.26 -16.46 -11.94
CA THR A 180 13.55 -15.48 -12.79
C THR A 180 14.45 -14.91 -13.88
N LEU A 181 13.84 -14.47 -14.99
CA LEU A 181 14.56 -13.78 -16.07
C LEU A 181 15.26 -12.52 -15.56
N PHE A 182 14.63 -11.81 -14.63
CA PHE A 182 15.22 -10.63 -13.99
C PHE A 182 16.55 -10.98 -13.28
N LYS A 183 16.58 -12.02 -12.44
CA LYS A 183 17.82 -12.43 -11.75
C LYS A 183 18.90 -12.87 -12.74
N LEU A 184 18.51 -13.60 -13.78
CA LEU A 184 19.41 -14.11 -14.81
C LEU A 184 20.13 -12.97 -15.55
N ILE A 185 19.40 -12.04 -16.16
CA ILE A 185 19.99 -10.93 -16.94
C ILE A 185 20.72 -9.93 -16.03
N LEU A 186 20.28 -9.76 -14.78
CA LEU A 186 20.95 -8.87 -13.83
C LEU A 186 22.33 -9.40 -13.41
N THR A 187 22.46 -10.73 -13.28
CA THR A 187 23.68 -11.37 -12.77
C THR A 187 24.63 -11.77 -13.88
N GLU A 188 24.10 -12.20 -15.03
CA GLU A 188 24.86 -12.82 -16.10
C GLU A 188 24.75 -12.06 -17.42
N LYS A 189 25.81 -12.13 -18.24
CA LYS A 189 25.75 -11.67 -19.63
C LYS A 189 25.11 -12.74 -20.50
N VAL A 190 23.91 -12.46 -20.99
CA VAL A 190 23.12 -13.42 -21.79
C VAL A 190 22.96 -12.91 -23.21
N ASN A 191 23.27 -13.75 -24.19
CA ASN A 191 22.98 -13.47 -25.60
C ASN A 191 21.60 -14.01 -26.01
N ILE A 192 20.90 -13.30 -26.88
CA ILE A 192 19.60 -13.73 -27.41
C ILE A 192 19.64 -15.11 -28.08
N SER A 193 20.77 -15.48 -28.69
CA SER A 193 20.94 -16.79 -29.34
C SER A 193 20.96 -17.96 -28.37
N GLU A 194 21.16 -17.71 -27.07
CA GLU A 194 21.18 -18.75 -26.04
C GLU A 194 19.76 -19.20 -25.62
N PHE A 195 18.72 -18.46 -26.03
CA PHE A 195 17.33 -18.81 -25.77
C PHE A 195 16.78 -19.82 -26.77
N LEU A 196 15.93 -20.72 -26.27
CA LEU A 196 15.23 -21.72 -27.08
C LEU A 196 14.14 -21.06 -27.94
N PRO A 197 13.77 -21.65 -29.10
CA PRO A 197 12.81 -21.05 -30.03
C PRO A 197 11.47 -20.64 -29.40
N TYR A 198 10.97 -21.42 -28.43
CA TYR A 198 9.71 -21.09 -27.74
C TYR A 198 9.83 -19.89 -26.79
N GLN A 199 11.04 -19.59 -26.28
CA GLN A 199 11.31 -18.45 -25.40
C GLN A 199 11.42 -17.14 -26.21
N LEU A 200 11.94 -17.22 -27.44
CA LEU A 200 12.23 -16.06 -28.28
C LEU A 200 11.01 -15.16 -28.52
N ASN A 201 9.81 -15.73 -28.66
CA ASN A 201 8.59 -14.93 -28.82
C ASN A 201 8.35 -13.96 -27.66
N ARG A 202 8.55 -14.43 -26.41
CA ARG A 202 8.38 -13.60 -25.21
C ARG A 202 9.52 -12.60 -25.06
N ILE A 203 10.76 -12.99 -25.37
CA ILE A 203 11.92 -12.08 -25.33
C ILE A 203 11.78 -10.98 -26.38
N ASN A 204 11.39 -11.31 -27.61
CA ASN A 204 11.12 -10.34 -28.68
C ASN A 204 10.01 -9.36 -28.27
N TRP A 205 8.92 -9.87 -27.71
CA TRP A 205 7.85 -9.02 -27.20
C TRP A 205 8.31 -8.06 -26.09
N LEU A 206 9.19 -8.51 -25.16
CA LEU A 206 9.80 -7.63 -24.15
C LEU A 206 10.74 -6.58 -24.78
N MET A 207 11.38 -6.88 -25.91
CA MET A 207 12.19 -5.92 -26.65
C MET A 207 11.33 -4.89 -27.38
N ASP A 208 10.22 -5.31 -28.00
CA ASP A 208 9.27 -4.40 -28.66
C ASP A 208 8.71 -3.38 -27.66
N ARG A 209 8.51 -3.80 -26.41
CA ARG A 209 8.06 -2.96 -25.29
C ARG A 209 9.19 -2.15 -24.63
N ARG A 210 10.41 -2.27 -25.13
CA ARG A 210 11.63 -1.59 -24.63
C ARG A 210 11.95 -1.92 -23.17
N THR A 211 11.52 -3.07 -22.70
CA THR A 211 11.83 -3.59 -21.36
C THR A 211 13.21 -4.23 -21.36
N ILE A 212 13.49 -5.01 -22.40
CA ILE A 212 14.80 -5.54 -22.73
C ILE A 212 15.36 -4.77 -23.92
N ILE A 213 16.66 -4.50 -23.88
CA ILE A 213 17.42 -3.87 -24.96
C ILE A 213 18.52 -4.84 -25.35
N LYS A 214 18.79 -4.98 -26.65
CA LYS A 214 19.92 -5.73 -27.17
C LYS A 214 20.97 -4.79 -27.76
N ASP A 215 22.24 -5.16 -27.63
CA ASP A 215 23.32 -4.52 -28.38
C ASP A 215 23.46 -5.11 -29.80
N GLU A 216 24.41 -4.60 -30.59
CA GLU A 216 24.68 -5.04 -31.95
C GLU A 216 25.13 -6.51 -32.02
N GLN A 217 25.74 -7.02 -30.95
CA GLN A 217 26.24 -8.39 -30.84
C GLN A 217 25.19 -9.36 -30.27
N GLY A 218 24.01 -8.86 -29.88
CA GLY A 218 22.88 -9.65 -29.37
C GLY A 218 22.87 -9.87 -27.86
N TRP A 219 23.71 -9.18 -27.10
CA TRP A 219 23.68 -9.24 -25.63
C TRP A 219 22.52 -8.45 -25.07
N LEU A 220 21.81 -9.06 -24.12
CA LEU A 220 20.63 -8.47 -23.50
C LEU A 220 20.98 -7.64 -22.28
N SER A 221 20.28 -6.52 -22.12
CA SER A 221 20.31 -5.64 -20.96
C SER A 221 18.92 -5.06 -20.69
N PHE A 222 18.71 -4.50 -19.50
CA PHE A 222 17.43 -3.88 -19.16
C PHE A 222 17.42 -2.39 -19.45
N ASN A 223 16.27 -1.90 -19.92
CA ASN A 223 15.92 -0.50 -19.72
C ASN A 223 15.70 -0.27 -18.22
N LYS A 224 16.72 0.30 -17.57
CA LYS A 224 16.75 0.46 -16.11
C LYS A 224 15.53 1.20 -15.58
N ASN A 225 15.07 2.25 -16.27
CA ASN A 225 13.95 3.07 -15.79
C ASN A 225 12.64 2.29 -15.84
N ARG A 226 12.33 1.65 -16.96
CA ARG A 226 11.12 0.84 -17.12
C ARG A 226 11.10 -0.34 -16.15
N VAL A 227 12.21 -1.08 -16.06
CA VAL A 227 12.29 -2.25 -15.18
C VAL A 227 12.24 -1.86 -13.71
N ASN A 228 12.78 -0.70 -13.31
CA ASN A 228 12.63 -0.19 -11.95
C ASN A 228 11.16 0.11 -11.61
N LEU A 229 10.40 0.74 -12.52
CA LEU A 229 8.97 0.99 -12.32
C LEU A 229 8.18 -0.32 -12.22
N LEU A 230 8.47 -1.28 -13.10
CA LEU A 230 7.85 -2.60 -13.08
C LEU A 230 8.19 -3.37 -11.80
N ALA A 231 9.43 -3.32 -11.32
CA ALA A 231 9.85 -3.97 -10.07
C ALA A 231 9.21 -3.33 -8.84
N ASP A 232 9.10 -1.99 -8.81
CA ASP A 232 8.43 -1.26 -7.74
C ASP A 232 6.94 -1.60 -7.71
N TYR A 233 6.28 -1.62 -8.87
CA TYR A 233 4.88 -2.04 -8.97
C TYR A 233 4.69 -3.51 -8.60
N TYR A 234 5.52 -4.42 -9.10
CA TYR A 234 5.44 -5.85 -8.80
C TYR A 234 5.46 -6.11 -7.29
N SER A 235 6.34 -5.40 -6.58
CA SER A 235 6.57 -5.64 -5.15
C SER A 235 5.52 -5.00 -4.24
N ASN A 236 4.74 -4.05 -4.76
CA ASN A 236 3.88 -3.19 -3.93
C ASN A 236 2.43 -3.05 -4.45
N ASP A 237 2.11 -3.54 -5.66
CA ASP A 237 0.87 -3.31 -6.41
C ASP A 237 0.48 -1.83 -6.61
N VAL A 238 1.40 -0.91 -6.32
CA VAL A 238 1.23 0.54 -6.47
C VAL A 238 2.58 1.24 -6.60
N ILE A 239 2.66 2.23 -7.50
CA ILE A 239 3.79 3.16 -7.59
C ILE A 239 3.37 4.50 -6.96
N CYS A 240 4.20 5.04 -6.07
CA CYS A 240 4.02 6.39 -5.51
C CYS A 240 4.81 7.40 -6.35
N ILE A 241 4.11 8.26 -7.08
CA ILE A 241 4.69 9.10 -8.14
C ILE A 241 5.58 10.21 -7.56
N HIS A 242 5.18 10.82 -6.44
CA HIS A 242 5.93 11.92 -5.80
C HIS A 242 7.32 11.54 -5.29
N TYR A 243 7.58 10.25 -5.10
CA TYR A 243 8.89 9.74 -4.67
C TYR A 243 9.76 9.28 -5.84
N LEU A 244 9.34 9.50 -7.09
CA LEU A 244 10.12 9.17 -8.28
C LEU A 244 11.05 10.32 -8.65
N ASN A 245 12.26 9.97 -9.08
CA ASN A 245 13.13 10.94 -9.73
C ASN A 245 12.62 11.31 -11.14
N ASN A 246 13.12 12.39 -11.71
CA ASN A 246 12.67 12.92 -13.00
C ASN A 246 12.77 11.90 -14.16
N GLN A 247 13.79 11.03 -14.15
CA GLN A 247 13.96 10.01 -15.20
C GLN A 247 12.88 8.93 -15.13
N LEU A 248 12.55 8.47 -13.92
CA LEU A 248 11.48 7.50 -13.67
C LEU A 248 10.11 8.13 -13.94
N LYS A 249 9.89 9.38 -13.55
CA LYS A 249 8.64 10.11 -13.82
C LYS A 249 8.40 10.23 -15.33
N SER A 250 9.41 10.67 -16.09
CA SER A 250 9.32 10.75 -17.56
C SER A 250 9.05 9.38 -18.22
N GLU A 251 9.62 8.30 -17.70
CA GLU A 251 9.31 6.96 -18.21
C GLU A 251 7.88 6.53 -17.85
N LEU A 252 7.43 6.81 -16.63
CA LEU A 252 6.06 6.55 -16.21
C LEU A 252 5.05 7.33 -17.07
N ASP A 253 5.33 8.59 -17.41
CA ASP A 253 4.47 9.41 -18.27
C ASP A 253 4.29 8.77 -19.64
N LYS A 254 5.37 8.21 -20.24
CA LYS A 254 5.26 7.45 -21.50
C LYS A 254 4.41 6.19 -21.33
N MET A 255 4.55 5.48 -20.21
CA MET A 255 3.75 4.29 -19.92
C MET A 255 2.27 4.65 -19.76
N VAL A 256 1.95 5.75 -19.11
CA VAL A 256 0.58 6.26 -18.98
C VAL A 256 0.00 6.65 -20.35
N LEU A 257 0.77 7.37 -21.18
CA LEU A 257 0.36 7.72 -22.56
C LEU A 257 0.09 6.49 -23.43
N ASN A 258 0.81 5.40 -23.22
CA ASN A 258 0.60 4.13 -23.91
C ASN A 258 -0.56 3.30 -23.34
N GLY A 259 -1.22 3.75 -22.27
CA GLY A 259 -2.30 3.02 -21.60
C GLY A 259 -1.85 1.87 -20.70
N ASP A 260 -0.55 1.77 -20.40
CA ASP A 260 0.02 0.74 -19.52
C ASP A 260 -0.38 0.99 -18.05
N PHE A 261 -0.40 2.25 -17.64
CA PHE A 261 -0.71 2.70 -16.29
C PHE A 261 -1.80 3.76 -16.28
N LYS A 262 -2.60 3.76 -15.21
CA LYS A 262 -3.54 4.83 -14.87
C LYS A 262 -3.12 5.50 -13.56
N ILE A 263 -3.39 6.79 -13.47
CA ILE A 263 -3.09 7.60 -12.30
C ILE A 263 -4.36 7.81 -11.48
N GLU A 264 -4.24 7.71 -10.15
CA GLU A 264 -5.32 7.98 -9.20
C GLU A 264 -4.79 8.82 -8.01
N SER A 265 -5.64 9.72 -7.50
CA SER A 265 -5.31 10.65 -6.41
C SER A 265 -6.20 10.39 -5.20
N THR A 266 -5.96 9.27 -4.52
CA THR A 266 -6.68 8.86 -3.30
C THR A 266 -5.75 8.94 -2.08
N LEU A 267 -6.29 9.13 -0.88
CA LEU A 267 -5.50 9.16 0.36
C LEU A 267 -4.75 7.83 0.56
N PHE A 268 -5.50 6.74 0.51
CA PHE A 268 -5.01 5.37 0.63
C PHE A 268 -4.83 4.74 -0.74
N SER A 269 -3.76 3.95 -0.89
CA SER A 269 -3.58 3.11 -2.07
C SER A 269 -4.54 1.92 -2.04
N LYS A 270 -4.82 1.29 -3.20
CA LYS A 270 -5.65 0.08 -3.28
C LYS A 270 -5.21 -1.05 -2.31
N PRO A 271 -3.90 -1.38 -2.18
CA PRO A 271 -3.46 -2.36 -1.19
C PRO A 271 -3.78 -1.95 0.25
N GLU A 272 -3.60 -0.67 0.61
CA GLU A 272 -3.92 -0.13 1.94
C GLU A 272 -5.42 -0.17 2.21
N CYS A 273 -6.25 0.18 1.23
CA CYS A 273 -7.70 0.03 1.30
C CYS A 273 -8.12 -1.43 1.52
N ASN A 274 -7.49 -2.37 0.83
CA ASN A 274 -7.75 -3.80 1.02
C ASN A 274 -7.38 -4.24 2.44
N TYR A 275 -6.26 -3.74 2.98
CA TYR A 275 -5.84 -3.95 4.36
C TYR A 275 -6.89 -3.41 5.35
N ILE A 276 -7.26 -2.13 5.26
CA ILE A 276 -8.24 -1.50 6.14
C ILE A 276 -9.57 -2.25 6.10
N ASN A 277 -10.08 -2.53 4.90
CA ASN A 277 -11.35 -3.23 4.74
C ASN A 277 -11.28 -4.66 5.28
N TYR A 278 -10.17 -5.38 5.10
CA TYR A 278 -10.01 -6.72 5.65
C TYR A 278 -10.15 -6.75 7.19
N TYR A 279 -9.58 -5.76 7.89
CA TYR A 279 -9.70 -5.70 9.35
C TYR A 279 -11.03 -5.10 9.82
N LEU A 280 -11.51 -4.02 9.21
CA LEU A 280 -12.65 -3.26 9.74
C LEU A 280 -14.00 -3.70 9.17
N ASN A 281 -14.10 -4.03 7.87
CA ASN A 281 -15.36 -4.03 7.12
C ASN A 281 -15.64 -5.35 6.40
N LYS A 282 -16.79 -5.98 6.68
CA LYS A 282 -17.25 -7.18 5.95
C LYS A 282 -17.83 -6.94 4.56
N THR A 283 -18.03 -5.68 4.16
CA THR A 283 -18.67 -5.36 2.87
C THR A 283 -17.84 -5.79 1.67
N THR A 284 -16.52 -5.78 1.80
CA THR A 284 -15.59 -6.02 0.69
C THR A 284 -15.17 -7.49 0.59
N TYR A 285 -14.93 -8.14 1.74
CA TYR A 285 -14.41 -9.50 1.77
C TYR A 285 -15.17 -10.42 2.72
N SER A 286 -15.49 -11.63 2.26
CA SER A 286 -16.18 -12.63 3.08
C SER A 286 -15.36 -13.14 4.26
N ASN A 287 -14.02 -13.13 4.12
CA ASN A 287 -13.06 -13.53 5.16
C ASN A 287 -12.52 -12.36 6.00
N SER A 288 -13.14 -11.18 5.95
CA SER A 288 -12.77 -10.04 6.80
C SER A 288 -12.93 -10.37 8.29
N LEU A 289 -12.16 -9.71 9.15
CA LEU A 289 -12.33 -9.79 10.61
C LEU A 289 -13.54 -8.98 11.12
N ASP A 290 -14.02 -8.02 10.33
CA ASP A 290 -15.23 -7.24 10.61
C ASP A 290 -15.21 -6.58 12.01
N LEU A 291 -14.04 -6.08 12.42
CA LEU A 291 -13.81 -5.58 13.78
C LEU A 291 -14.75 -4.41 14.11
N ARG A 292 -15.11 -3.58 13.13
CA ARG A 292 -16.07 -2.49 13.32
C ARG A 292 -17.41 -3.02 13.83
N ASN A 293 -18.03 -3.92 13.06
CA ASN A 293 -19.34 -4.48 13.42
C ASN A 293 -19.27 -5.37 14.66
N LYS A 294 -18.15 -6.08 14.86
CA LYS A 294 -17.90 -6.89 16.05
C LYS A 294 -18.04 -6.07 17.33
N TYR A 295 -17.36 -4.91 17.39
CA TYR A 295 -17.30 -4.06 18.59
C TYR A 295 -18.43 -3.05 18.76
N VAL A 296 -19.05 -2.62 17.66
CA VAL A 296 -20.23 -1.75 17.66
C VAL A 296 -21.50 -2.51 18.04
N HIS A 297 -21.73 -3.73 17.53
CA HIS A 297 -22.99 -4.47 17.75
C HIS A 297 -22.94 -5.51 18.88
N GLY A 298 -21.95 -5.43 19.77
CA GLY A 298 -21.88 -6.28 20.97
C GLY A 298 -21.57 -7.76 20.71
N LYS A 299 -21.16 -8.14 19.50
CA LYS A 299 -20.71 -9.50 19.14
C LYS A 299 -19.24 -9.74 19.53
N ASN A 300 -18.84 -9.15 20.65
CA ASN A 300 -17.44 -9.09 21.06
C ASN A 300 -16.90 -10.44 21.49
N THR A 301 -15.60 -10.63 21.27
CA THR A 301 -14.89 -11.80 21.75
C THR A 301 -14.91 -11.85 23.28
N SER A 302 -15.18 -13.05 23.80
CA SER A 302 -15.36 -13.30 25.22
C SER A 302 -14.05 -13.24 26.01
N THR A 303 -12.90 -13.41 25.36
CA THR A 303 -11.60 -13.48 26.03
C THR A 303 -10.82 -12.17 25.95
N LEU A 304 -10.11 -11.83 27.03
CA LEU A 304 -9.25 -10.65 27.09
C LEU A 304 -8.08 -10.74 26.09
N GLU A 305 -7.58 -11.94 25.83
CA GLU A 305 -6.48 -12.19 24.88
C GLU A 305 -6.88 -11.84 23.45
N GLU A 306 -8.08 -12.24 23.02
CA GLU A 306 -8.61 -11.85 21.71
C GLU A 306 -8.85 -10.35 21.61
N GLN A 307 -9.38 -9.73 22.66
CA GLN A 307 -9.54 -8.27 22.71
C GLN A 307 -8.19 -7.56 22.58
N ASN A 308 -7.15 -8.04 23.27
CA ASN A 308 -5.81 -7.46 23.16
C ASN A 308 -5.25 -7.61 21.74
N ARG A 309 -5.44 -8.77 21.08
CA ARG A 309 -5.03 -8.95 19.69
C ARG A 309 -5.78 -8.02 18.73
N ASP A 310 -7.08 -7.83 18.94
CA ASP A 310 -7.89 -6.93 18.12
C ASP A 310 -7.50 -5.46 18.34
N TYR A 311 -7.19 -5.08 19.58
CA TYR A 311 -6.68 -3.74 19.90
C TYR A 311 -5.39 -3.43 19.15
N ILE A 312 -4.45 -4.39 19.10
CA ILE A 312 -3.19 -4.24 18.34
C ILE A 312 -3.45 -4.02 16.85
N LYS A 313 -4.41 -4.76 16.27
CA LYS A 313 -4.82 -4.56 14.87
C LYS A 313 -5.39 -3.16 14.63
N ILE A 314 -6.22 -2.67 15.55
CA ILE A 314 -6.79 -1.32 15.48
C ILE A 314 -5.70 -0.25 15.60
N LEU A 315 -4.73 -0.44 16.50
CA LEU A 315 -3.58 0.47 16.61
C LEU A 315 -2.75 0.52 15.31
N LYS A 316 -2.56 -0.61 14.60
CA LYS A 316 -1.91 -0.59 13.27
C LYS A 316 -2.68 0.26 12.26
N ILE A 317 -4.01 0.19 12.27
CA ILE A 317 -4.86 1.00 11.38
C ILE A 317 -4.81 2.48 11.77
N MET A 318 -4.84 2.79 13.06
CA MET A 318 -4.65 4.15 13.57
C MET A 318 -3.32 4.74 13.09
N LEU A 319 -2.22 3.98 13.22
CA LEU A 319 -0.90 4.39 12.73
C LEU A 319 -0.88 4.59 11.22
N LEU A 320 -1.57 3.73 10.46
CA LEU A 320 -1.75 3.90 9.01
C LEU A 320 -2.44 5.23 8.70
N VAL A 321 -3.58 5.53 9.34
CA VAL A 321 -4.32 6.78 9.13
C VAL A 321 -3.45 7.99 9.44
N ILE A 322 -2.76 8.00 10.59
CA ILE A 322 -1.87 9.09 11.00
C ILE A 322 -0.78 9.32 9.95
N VAL A 323 -0.07 8.27 9.53
CA VAL A 323 1.03 8.40 8.57
C VAL A 323 0.54 8.87 7.21
N LYS A 324 -0.62 8.38 6.73
CA LYS A 324 -1.15 8.78 5.43
C LYS A 324 -1.66 10.22 5.42
N ILE A 325 -2.32 10.67 6.49
CA ILE A 325 -2.72 12.08 6.60
C ILE A 325 -1.48 12.98 6.72
N ASN A 326 -0.49 12.60 7.52
CA ASN A 326 0.75 13.35 7.65
C ASN A 326 1.48 13.52 6.31
N GLU A 327 1.61 12.42 5.55
CA GLU A 327 2.22 12.43 4.22
C GLU A 327 1.58 13.46 3.28
N GLU A 328 0.25 13.62 3.31
CA GLU A 328 -0.47 14.58 2.47
C GLU A 328 -0.05 16.02 2.78
N PHE A 329 0.07 16.35 4.06
CA PHE A 329 0.47 17.69 4.49
C PHE A 329 1.93 17.99 4.16
N ILE A 330 2.84 17.03 4.39
CA ILE A 330 4.26 17.14 4.00
C ILE A 330 4.38 17.38 2.50
N LEU A 331 3.82 16.48 1.68
CA LEU A 331 3.93 16.58 0.22
C LEU A 331 3.28 17.87 -0.31
N SER A 332 2.14 18.29 0.26
CA SER A 332 1.50 19.53 -0.17
C SER A 332 2.33 20.77 0.16
N SER A 333 3.07 20.76 1.27
CA SER A 333 3.93 21.87 1.70
C SER A 333 5.19 21.95 0.84
N ASP A 334 5.86 20.81 0.60
CA ASP A 334 7.03 20.72 -0.28
C ASP A 334 6.73 21.20 -1.70
N ILE A 335 5.55 20.86 -2.22
CA ILE A 335 5.09 21.33 -3.54
C ILE A 335 4.93 22.85 -3.51
N HIS A 336 4.34 23.41 -2.46
CA HIS A 336 4.11 24.84 -2.33
C HIS A 336 5.42 25.64 -2.23
N GLU A 337 6.41 25.13 -1.51
CA GLU A 337 7.74 25.75 -1.42
C GLU A 337 8.49 25.72 -2.77
N ASN A 338 8.41 24.61 -3.52
CA ASN A 338 9.03 24.52 -4.84
C ASN A 338 8.46 25.53 -5.85
N TYR A 339 7.18 25.89 -5.74
CA TYR A 339 6.60 26.95 -6.58
C TYR A 339 7.10 28.35 -6.18
N LEU A 340 7.28 28.63 -4.89
CA LEU A 340 7.78 29.93 -4.41
C LEU A 340 9.26 30.20 -4.71
N VAL A 341 10.04 29.18 -5.04
CA VAL A 341 11.47 29.31 -5.42
C VAL A 341 11.66 29.52 -6.93
N LEU A 342 10.61 29.31 -7.74
CA LEU A 342 10.64 29.45 -9.19
C LEU A 342 10.06 30.78 -9.70
N ASP A 343 9.48 31.59 -8.81
CA ASP A 343 9.09 32.99 -9.03
C ASP A 343 10.17 33.95 -8.47
#